data_AF-A0A8R1YVW6-F1
#
_entry.id   AF-A0A8R1YVW6-F1
#
_cell.length_a   1.000
_cell.length_b   1.000
_cell.length_c   1.000
_cell.angle_alpha   90.00
_cell.angle_beta   90.00
_cell.angle_gamma   90.00
#
_symmetry.space_group_name_H-M   'P 1'
#
loop_
_entity.id
_entity.type
_entity.pdbx_description
1 polymer ?
#
loop_
_entity_poly.entity_id
_entity_poly.type
_entity_poly.pdbx_seq_one_letter_code
_entity_poly.pdbx_strand_id
1 'polypeptide(L)'
;MRHLLPSLLISTILPILIFGTVTVKCYSCITPKNGANFDQLCLDDSFCEGIWCTKGPDETSSGVLHGCSNVVPLDRAASACKDVNQAAYNYSNCYCNNIDYCNSDNLLLSQITSILILCLFLLRL
;
A
#
# COMPACT_ATOMS: atom_id res chain seq x y z
N MET A 1 -40.48 -51.58 -14.75
CA MET A 1 -39.37 -51.15 -13.87
C MET A 1 -38.04 -51.43 -14.57
N ARG A 2 -37.41 -50.42 -15.16
CA ARG A 2 -35.95 -50.21 -15.19
C ARG A 2 -35.70 -48.86 -15.88
N HIS A 3 -35.04 -48.01 -15.12
CA HIS A 3 -34.99 -46.57 -15.28
C HIS A 3 -34.08 -46.13 -16.42
N LEU A 4 -34.53 -45.09 -17.14
CA LEU A 4 -33.69 -44.16 -17.86
C LEU A 4 -32.64 -43.56 -16.92
N LEU A 5 -31.39 -43.48 -17.37
CA LEU A 5 -30.47 -42.44 -16.93
C LEU A 5 -29.81 -41.84 -18.17
N PRO A 6 -30.13 -40.59 -18.56
CA PRO A 6 -29.21 -39.79 -19.33
C PRO A 6 -28.17 -39.23 -18.36
N SER A 7 -26.92 -39.69 -18.48
CA SER A 7 -25.82 -39.15 -17.68
C SER A 7 -25.62 -37.67 -18.02
N LEU A 8 -26.07 -36.87 -17.06
CA LEU A 8 -25.85 -35.45 -16.86
C LEU A 8 -24.44 -35.04 -17.31
N LEU A 9 -24.38 -34.20 -18.35
CA LEU A 9 -23.19 -33.40 -18.68
C LEU A 9 -22.93 -32.48 -17.48
N ILE A 10 -22.05 -32.90 -16.58
CA ILE A 10 -21.51 -32.06 -15.53
C ILE A 10 -20.61 -31.05 -16.22
N SER A 11 -21.18 -29.92 -16.62
CA SER A 11 -20.43 -28.73 -16.99
C SER A 11 -19.72 -28.23 -15.74
N THR A 12 -18.48 -28.66 -15.54
CA THR A 12 -17.60 -28.12 -14.51
C THR A 12 -17.27 -26.68 -14.90
N ILE A 13 -18.05 -25.75 -14.36
CA ILE A 13 -17.68 -24.34 -14.32
C ILE A 13 -16.43 -24.27 -13.45
N LEU A 14 -15.26 -24.24 -14.10
CA LEU A 14 -13.99 -23.97 -13.46
C LEU A 14 -14.07 -22.53 -12.93
N PRO A 15 -14.06 -22.27 -11.61
CA PRO A 15 -13.86 -20.91 -11.14
C PRO A 15 -12.45 -20.52 -11.60
N ILE A 16 -12.39 -19.61 -12.57
CA ILE A 16 -11.16 -18.94 -12.97
C ILE A 16 -10.69 -18.21 -11.71
N LEU A 17 -9.70 -18.78 -11.02
CA LEU A 17 -8.94 -18.07 -10.02
C LEU A 17 -8.21 -16.95 -10.75
N ILE A 18 -8.83 -15.77 -10.82
CA ILE A 18 -8.17 -14.56 -11.26
C ILE A 18 -7.19 -14.23 -10.13
N PHE A 19 -5.96 -14.74 -10.23
CA PHE A 19 -4.84 -14.31 -9.41
C PHE A 19 -4.44 -12.89 -9.85
N GLY A 20 -5.31 -11.92 -9.60
CA GLY A 20 -4.97 -10.51 -9.73
C GLY A 20 -4.06 -10.14 -8.57
N THR A 21 -2.85 -9.67 -8.87
CA THR A 21 -2.03 -8.98 -7.87
C THR A 21 -2.78 -7.73 -7.43
N VAL A 22 -3.17 -7.67 -6.16
CA VAL A 22 -3.80 -6.48 -5.59
C VAL A 22 -2.78 -5.35 -5.60
N THR A 23 -3.11 -4.27 -6.32
CA THR A 23 -2.33 -3.04 -6.34
C THR A 23 -2.93 -2.03 -5.35
N VAL A 24 -2.07 -1.17 -4.81
CA VAL A 24 -2.41 -0.03 -3.96
C VAL A 24 -2.00 1.26 -4.66
N LYS A 25 -2.75 2.33 -4.43
CA LYS A 25 -2.36 3.68 -4.86
C LYS A 25 -1.35 4.24 -3.88
N CYS A 26 -0.32 4.88 -4.38
CA CYS A 26 0.70 5.51 -3.55
C CYS A 26 0.96 6.92 -4.04
N TYR A 27 1.34 7.79 -3.11
CA TYR A 27 1.89 9.08 -3.50
C TYR A 27 3.20 8.91 -4.26
N SER A 28 3.36 9.71 -5.31
CA SER A 28 4.53 9.68 -6.20
C SER A 28 5.13 11.08 -6.30
N CYS A 29 6.13 11.38 -5.48
CA CYS A 29 6.73 12.72 -5.42
C CYS A 29 8.07 12.75 -4.69
N ILE A 30 8.74 13.91 -4.74
CA ILE A 30 9.98 14.20 -4.01
C ILE A 30 9.74 15.39 -3.08
N THR A 31 9.81 15.18 -1.77
CA THR A 31 9.77 16.25 -0.77
C THR A 31 11.19 16.77 -0.52
N PRO A 32 11.51 18.07 -0.71
CA PRO A 32 12.84 18.61 -0.46
C PRO A 32 13.32 18.42 0.98
N LYS A 33 14.64 18.37 1.18
CA LYS A 33 15.27 18.26 2.49
C LYS A 33 14.82 19.41 3.41
N ASN A 34 14.30 19.10 4.58
CA ASN A 34 13.69 20.03 5.56
C ASN A 34 12.34 20.65 5.13
N GLY A 35 11.66 20.14 4.11
CA GLY A 35 10.29 20.54 3.78
C GLY A 35 9.33 20.20 4.92
N ALA A 36 8.64 21.20 5.44
CA ALA A 36 7.84 21.06 6.68
C ALA A 36 6.46 20.42 6.47
N ASN A 37 5.98 20.22 5.24
CA ASN A 37 4.65 19.64 4.98
C ASN A 37 4.62 18.85 3.67
N PHE A 38 4.38 17.55 3.79
CA PHE A 38 4.16 16.63 2.67
C PHE A 38 2.97 17.07 1.80
N ASP A 39 1.82 17.35 2.42
CA ASP A 39 0.56 17.72 1.75
C ASP A 39 0.66 19.02 0.91
N GLN A 40 1.65 19.87 1.20
CA GLN A 40 1.86 21.14 0.47
C GLN A 40 2.79 20.99 -0.74
N LEU A 41 3.67 20.00 -0.72
CA LEU A 41 4.74 19.82 -1.71
C LEU A 41 4.44 18.67 -2.68
N CYS A 42 3.72 17.67 -2.19
CA CYS A 42 3.20 16.55 -2.95
C CYS A 42 1.69 16.71 -3.08
N LEU A 43 1.27 17.48 -4.07
CA LEU A 43 -0.15 17.59 -4.41
C LEU A 43 -0.66 16.20 -4.85
N ASP A 44 -1.90 15.87 -4.48
CA ASP A 44 -2.58 14.58 -4.74
C ASP A 44 -2.63 14.18 -6.23
N ASP A 45 -2.26 15.06 -7.15
CA ASP A 45 -2.29 14.82 -8.61
C ASP A 45 -1.18 13.88 -9.12
N SER A 46 -0.19 13.54 -8.27
CA SER A 46 0.91 12.65 -8.65
C SER A 46 0.84 11.34 -7.85
N PHE A 47 0.06 10.38 -8.36
CA PHE A 47 -0.02 9.03 -7.79
C PHE A 47 0.50 7.98 -8.77
N CYS A 48 0.87 6.83 -8.22
CA CYS A 48 1.18 5.62 -8.97
C CYS A 48 0.39 4.45 -8.38
N GLU A 49 0.31 3.35 -9.13
CA GLU A 49 -0.24 2.09 -8.65
C GLU A 49 0.85 1.02 -8.67
N GLY A 50 0.95 0.25 -7.60
CA GLY A 50 1.89 -0.87 -7.49
C GLY A 50 1.51 -1.82 -6.38
N ILE A 51 2.25 -2.91 -6.22
CA ILE A 51 1.98 -3.88 -5.13
C ILE A 51 2.32 -3.27 -3.75
N TRP A 52 3.23 -2.31 -3.72
CA TRP A 52 3.69 -1.64 -2.51
C TRP A 52 3.92 -0.16 -2.73
N CYS A 53 3.67 0.62 -1.69
CA CYS A 53 4.13 2.00 -1.57
C CYS A 53 5.49 2.05 -0.91
N THR A 54 6.33 2.94 -1.41
CA THR A 54 7.67 3.22 -0.89
C THR A 54 7.72 4.62 -0.30
N LYS A 55 8.40 4.75 0.83
CA LYS A 55 8.77 6.01 1.45
C LYS A 55 10.19 5.88 1.96
N GLY A 56 11.13 6.50 1.28
CA GLY A 56 12.53 6.34 1.60
C GLY A 56 13.31 7.58 1.22
N PRO A 57 14.55 7.72 1.70
CA PRO A 57 15.36 8.87 1.33
C PRO A 57 15.95 8.79 -0.09
N ASP A 58 15.68 7.80 -0.96
CA ASP A 58 16.54 7.68 -2.15
C ASP A 58 16.00 7.16 -3.50
N GLU A 59 16.49 7.72 -4.63
CA GLU A 59 17.71 7.22 -5.35
C GLU A 59 19.05 8.04 -5.33
N THR A 60 19.15 9.24 -4.77
CA THR A 60 20.40 9.88 -4.22
C THR A 60 20.15 11.33 -3.75
N SER A 61 19.81 11.57 -2.49
CA SER A 61 20.25 12.76 -1.70
C SER A 61 19.78 14.20 -2.07
N SER A 62 18.52 14.43 -2.47
CA SER A 62 17.95 15.80 -2.52
C SER A 62 16.55 15.95 -1.91
N GLY A 63 16.06 14.96 -1.15
CA GLY A 63 14.73 14.97 -0.54
C GLY A 63 14.26 13.59 -0.04
N VAL A 64 13.04 13.49 0.48
CA VAL A 64 12.33 12.23 0.77
C VAL A 64 11.51 11.84 -0.45
N LEU A 65 11.66 10.60 -0.93
CA LEU A 65 10.93 10.05 -2.08
C LEU A 65 9.72 9.26 -1.61
N HIS A 66 8.59 9.50 -2.27
CA HIS A 66 7.37 8.71 -2.18
C HIS A 66 7.09 8.08 -3.56
N GLY A 67 6.75 6.79 -3.61
CA GLY A 67 6.46 6.11 -4.88
C GLY A 67 5.84 4.73 -4.73
N CYS A 68 5.87 3.97 -5.83
CA CYS A 68 5.37 2.60 -5.92
C CYS A 68 6.49 1.63 -6.26
N SER A 69 6.39 0.41 -5.76
CA SER A 69 7.23 -0.70 -6.19
C SER A 69 6.43 -1.98 -6.34
N ASN A 70 6.74 -2.73 -7.39
CA ASN A 70 6.24 -4.10 -7.57
C ASN A 70 7.17 -5.15 -6.93
N VAL A 71 8.34 -4.72 -6.46
CA VAL A 71 9.35 -5.58 -5.83
C VAL A 71 9.77 -4.93 -4.52
N VAL A 72 9.48 -5.58 -3.40
CA VAL A 72 9.88 -5.07 -2.09
C VAL A 72 11.02 -5.88 -1.50
N PRO A 73 12.11 -5.22 -1.06
CA PRO A 73 13.29 -5.89 -0.52
C PRO A 73 13.15 -6.26 0.96
N LEU A 74 11.93 -6.50 1.43
CA LEU A 74 11.65 -6.95 2.80
C LEU A 74 11.60 -8.48 2.84
N ASP A 75 12.27 -9.08 3.82
CA ASP A 75 12.27 -10.54 4.03
C ASP A 75 10.90 -11.07 4.49
N ARG A 76 9.98 -10.16 4.84
CA ARG A 76 8.61 -10.45 5.26
C ARG A 76 7.63 -9.58 4.49
N ALA A 77 6.52 -10.16 4.06
CA ALA A 77 5.40 -9.47 3.42
C ALA A 77 4.55 -8.69 4.46
N ALA A 78 5.16 -7.72 5.13
CA ALA A 78 4.50 -6.83 6.07
C ALA A 78 5.04 -5.40 5.91
N SER A 79 4.21 -4.39 6.22
CA SER A 79 4.65 -3.00 6.24
C SER A 79 5.79 -2.82 7.23
N ALA A 80 6.96 -2.37 6.76
CA ALA A 80 8.16 -2.20 7.58
C ALA A 80 9.15 -1.23 6.95
N CYS A 81 10.08 -0.73 7.77
CA CYS A 81 11.22 0.05 7.31
C CYS A 81 12.48 -0.80 7.32
N LYS A 82 13.32 -0.63 6.30
CA LYS A 82 14.62 -1.28 6.14
C LYS A 82 15.71 -0.22 6.16
N ASP A 83 16.57 -0.33 7.16
CA ASP A 83 17.76 0.51 7.26
C ASP A 83 18.81 0.04 6.26
N VAL A 84 19.37 1.00 5.54
CA VAL A 84 20.47 0.83 4.60
C VAL A 84 21.66 1.60 5.16
N ASN A 85 22.70 0.85 5.52
CA ASN A 85 23.96 1.39 5.99
C ASN A 85 24.95 1.39 4.84
N GLN A 86 25.28 2.57 4.30
CA GLN A 86 26.37 2.75 3.34
C GLN A 86 27.53 3.50 4.01
N ALA A 87 28.74 3.35 3.48
CA ALA A 87 29.97 3.88 4.11
C ALA A 87 29.94 5.40 4.39
N ALA A 88 29.11 6.17 3.68
CA ALA A 88 29.00 7.62 3.80
C ALA A 88 27.68 8.12 4.40
N TYR A 89 26.65 7.28 4.53
CA TYR A 89 25.33 7.67 5.01
C TYR A 89 24.49 6.46 5.41
N ASN A 90 23.73 6.63 6.50
CA ASN A 90 22.74 5.68 6.97
C ASN A 90 21.35 6.25 6.70
N TYR A 91 20.47 5.43 6.14
CA TYR A 91 19.17 5.89 5.67
C TYR A 91 18.13 4.77 5.73
N SER A 92 16.84 5.08 5.86
CA SER A 92 15.79 4.07 6.05
C SER A 92 14.69 4.16 5.01
N ASN A 93 14.42 3.07 4.30
CA ASN A 93 13.32 2.97 3.34
C ASN A 93 12.15 2.20 3.97
N CYS A 94 10.99 2.83 4.08
CA CYS A 94 9.73 2.26 4.53
C CYS A 94 8.87 1.78 3.36
N TYR A 95 8.20 0.66 3.59
CA TYR A 95 7.31 0.03 2.61
C TYR A 95 5.99 -0.32 3.28
N CYS A 96 4.89 -0.15 2.56
CA CYS A 96 3.55 -0.51 3.03
C CYS A 96 2.63 -0.86 1.86
N ASN A 97 1.62 -1.69 2.11
CA ASN A 97 0.63 -2.08 1.10
C ASN A 97 -0.75 -2.39 1.69
N ASN A 98 -0.99 -1.93 2.92
CA ASN A 98 -2.19 -2.26 3.67
C ASN A 98 -3.40 -1.39 3.30
N ILE A 99 -3.15 -0.18 2.79
CA ILE A 99 -4.18 0.79 2.35
C ILE A 99 -3.59 1.69 1.26
N ASP A 100 -4.47 2.30 0.45
CA ASP A 100 -4.08 3.37 -0.46
C ASP A 100 -3.43 4.54 0.31
N TYR A 101 -2.41 5.15 -0.30
CA TYR A 101 -1.66 6.29 0.21
C TYR A 101 -1.00 6.04 1.57
N CYS A 102 -0.71 4.78 1.89
CA CYS A 102 -0.05 4.40 3.14
C CYS A 102 1.36 4.97 3.28
N ASN A 103 1.97 5.48 2.20
CA ASN A 103 3.26 6.17 2.26
C ASN A 103 3.14 7.65 2.67
N SER A 104 1.99 8.13 3.13
CA SER A 104 1.85 9.48 3.70
C SER A 104 2.39 9.60 5.13
N ASP A 105 2.70 10.82 5.56
CA ASP A 105 3.01 11.15 6.97
C ASP A 105 1.78 11.09 7.90
N ASN A 106 0.58 11.07 7.33
CA ASN A 106 -0.69 11.29 8.05
C ASN A 106 -1.42 10.01 8.49
N LEU A 107 -0.75 8.85 8.47
CA LEU A 107 -1.35 7.55 8.85
C LEU A 107 -2.00 7.55 10.25
N LEU A 108 -1.48 8.33 11.19
CA LEU A 108 -2.03 8.43 12.55
C LEU A 108 -3.39 9.14 12.60
N LEU A 109 -3.61 10.17 11.76
CA LEU A 109 -4.89 10.90 11.77
C LEU A 109 -6.04 10.05 11.22
N SER A 110 -5.78 9.24 10.18
CA SER A 110 -6.80 8.37 9.56
C SER A 110 -7.28 7.24 10.49
N GLN A 111 -6.40 6.70 11.32
CA GLN A 111 -6.82 5.70 12.32
C GLN A 111 -7.62 6.32 13.46
N ILE A 112 -7.25 7.53 13.91
CA ILE A 112 -7.97 8.24 14.97
C ILE A 112 -9.38 8.63 14.52
N THR A 113 -9.56 9.11 13.28
CA THR A 113 -10.90 9.47 12.76
C THR A 113 -11.81 8.27 12.63
N SER A 114 -11.28 7.12 12.19
CA SER A 114 -12.04 5.87 12.06
C SER A 114 -12.55 5.37 13.43
N ILE A 115 -11.69 5.43 14.46
CA ILE A 115 -12.05 5.06 15.84
C ILE A 115 -13.07 6.05 16.41
N LEU A 116 -12.90 7.35 16.16
CA LEU A 116 -13.82 8.37 16.66
C LEU A 116 -15.24 8.21 16.08
N ILE A 117 -15.34 7.93 14.77
CA ILE A 117 -16.62 7.66 14.10
C ILE A 117 -17.28 6.41 14.67
N LEU A 118 -16.52 5.34 14.89
CA LEU A 118 -17.03 4.11 15.49
C LEU A 118 -17.55 4.37 16.92
N CYS A 119 -16.78 5.09 17.74
CA CYS A 119 -17.21 5.48 19.09
C CYS A 119 -18.48 6.33 19.08
N LEU A 120 -18.60 7.29 18.16
CA LEU A 120 -19.80 8.12 18.02
C LEU A 120 -21.03 7.32 17.57
N PHE A 121 -20.85 6.30 16.73
CA PHE A 121 -21.93 5.38 16.36
C PHE A 121 -22.36 4.50 17.53
N LEU A 122 -21.41 3.97 18.32
CA LEU A 122 -21.68 3.13 19.48
C LEU A 122 -22.28 3.91 20.67
N LEU A 123 -21.99 5.22 20.79
CA LEU A 123 -22.56 6.11 21.82
C LEU A 123 -23.95 6.66 21.44
N ARG A 124 -24.40 6.47 20.19
CA ARG A 124 -25.74 6.85 19.72
C ARG A 124 -26.72 5.67 19.61
N LEU A 125 -26.28 4.45 19.88
CA LEU A 125 -27.13 3.32 20.25
C LEU A 125 -27.27 3.26 21.78
#